data_AF-A0A8T3LX69-F1
#
_entry.id   AF-A0A8T3LX69-F1
#
_cell.length_a   1.000
_cell.length_b   1.000
_cell.length_c   1.000
_cell.angle_alpha   90.00
_cell.angle_beta   90.00
_cell.angle_gamma   90.00
#
_symmetry.space_group_name_H-M   'P 1'
#
loop_
_entity.id
_entity.type
_entity.pdbx_description
1 polymer ?
#
loop_
_entity_poly.entity_id
_entity_poly.type
_entity_poly.pdbx_seq_one_letter_code
_entity_poly.pdbx_strand_id
1 'polypeptide(L)' 'DAGALYPPISALRSVSHAIALAVARQAIASGLAASSDSLEADVDAAMWWPAYVPYLLDRASPT' A
#
# COMPACT_ATOMS: atom_id res chain seq x y z
N ASP A 1 0.45 26.92 11.98
CA ASP A 1 0.97 25.61 12.48
C ASP A 1 0.92 25.56 14.00
N ALA A 2 -0.29 25.40 14.53
CA ALA A 2 -0.65 25.67 15.92
C ALA A 2 -0.92 24.37 16.70
N GLY A 3 0.06 23.85 17.45
CA GLY A 3 -0.18 22.84 18.50
C GLY A 3 -0.83 21.52 18.07
N ALA A 4 -0.81 21.14 16.80
CA ALA A 4 -1.43 19.91 16.33
C ALA A 4 -0.57 18.69 16.72
N LEU A 5 -1.20 17.68 17.36
CA LEU A 5 -0.52 16.44 17.76
C LEU A 5 -0.33 15.45 16.61
N TYR A 6 -1.12 15.59 15.54
CA TYR A 6 -1.12 14.67 14.40
C TYR A 6 -0.92 15.43 13.09
N PRO A 7 -0.41 14.74 12.04
CA PRO A 7 -0.36 15.30 10.70
C PRO A 7 -1.74 15.77 10.23
N PRO A 8 -1.80 16.74 9.31
CA PRO A 8 -3.06 17.15 8.71
C PRO A 8 -3.69 15.98 7.96
N ILE A 9 -5.03 15.92 7.94
CA ILE A 9 -5.77 14.83 7.26
C ILE A 9 -5.44 14.73 5.76
N SER A 10 -5.05 15.84 5.12
CA SER A 10 -4.60 15.86 3.73
C SER A 10 -3.35 15.01 3.49
N ALA A 11 -2.55 14.74 4.53
CA ALA A 11 -1.37 13.89 4.46
C ALA A 11 -1.67 12.40 4.74
N LEU A 12 -2.93 12.02 4.98
CA LEU A 12 -3.28 10.66 5.41
C LEU A 12 -2.69 9.57 4.50
N ARG A 13 -2.77 9.74 3.18
CA ARG A 13 -2.25 8.73 2.23
C ARG A 13 -0.73 8.53 2.36
N SER A 14 0.05 9.60 2.39
CA SER A 14 1.51 9.49 2.51
C SER A 14 1.93 9.00 3.89
N VAL A 15 1.21 9.42 4.95
CA VAL A 15 1.44 8.91 6.32
C VAL A 15 1.12 7.42 6.42
N SER A 16 0.00 6.95 5.87
CA SER A 16 -0.35 5.53 5.85
C SER A 16 0.66 4.69 5.06
N HIS A 17 1.15 5.20 3.92
CA HIS A 17 2.21 4.54 3.16
C HIS A 17 3.50 4.38 4.01
N ALA A 18 3.96 5.46 4.64
CA ALA A 18 5.14 5.44 5.49
C ALA A 18 4.99 4.47 6.70
N ILE A 19 3.81 4.43 7.31
CA ILE A 19 3.50 3.49 8.40
C ILE A 19 3.54 2.05 7.88
N ALA A 20 2.91 1.75 6.75
CA ALA A 20 2.90 0.41 6.17
C ALA A 20 4.32 -0.10 5.90
N LEU A 21 5.18 0.74 5.32
CA LEU A 21 6.58 0.40 5.06
C LEU A 21 7.36 0.14 6.37
N ALA A 22 7.16 0.97 7.40
CA ALA A 22 7.81 0.78 8.70
C ALA A 22 7.36 -0.52 9.38
N VAL A 23 6.05 -0.81 9.37
CA VAL A 23 5.49 -2.03 9.94
C VAL A 23 5.98 -3.26 9.18
N ALA A 24 6.02 -3.22 7.85
CA ALA A 24 6.48 -4.35 7.06
C ALA A 24 7.98 -4.63 7.29
N ARG A 25 8.83 -3.59 7.33
CA ARG A 25 10.24 -3.73 7.72
C ARG A 25 10.39 -4.37 9.11
N GLN A 26 9.60 -3.91 10.09
CA GLN A 26 9.64 -4.47 11.43
C GLN A 26 9.16 -5.93 11.47
N ALA A 27 8.12 -6.29 10.72
CA ALA A 27 7.62 -7.65 10.63
C ALA A 27 8.67 -8.61 10.05
N ILE A 28 9.39 -8.18 9.00
CA ILE A 28 10.52 -8.94 8.43
C ILE A 28 11.64 -9.09 9.46
N ALA A 29 12.06 -8.00 10.10
CA ALA A 29 13.13 -8.03 11.10
C ALA A 29 12.79 -8.94 12.30
N SER A 30 11.51 -9.01 12.68
CA SER A 30 11.01 -9.88 13.75
C SER A 30 10.70 -11.32 13.30
N GLY A 31 10.92 -11.67 12.02
CA GLY A 31 10.65 -13.01 11.49
C GLY A 31 9.15 -13.35 11.35
N LEU A 32 8.27 -12.34 11.38
CA LEU A 32 6.82 -12.49 11.25
C LEU A 32 6.35 -12.43 9.78
N ALA A 33 7.19 -11.94 8.88
CA ALA A 33 6.93 -11.85 7.45
C ALA A 33 8.17 -12.32 6.65
N ALA A 34 7.94 -12.80 5.43
CA ALA A 34 9.01 -13.13 4.50
C ALA A 34 9.74 -11.86 4.03
N SER A 35 11.04 -11.97 3.76
CA SER A 35 11.83 -10.89 3.16
C SER A 35 11.31 -10.54 1.76
N SER A 36 11.40 -9.27 1.40
CA SER A 36 11.14 -8.77 0.04
C SER A 36 12.29 -7.88 -0.41
N ASP A 37 12.79 -8.12 -1.62
CA ASP A 37 13.79 -7.28 -2.28
C ASP A 37 13.17 -6.00 -2.88
N SER A 38 11.84 -5.96 -2.99
CA SER A 38 11.07 -4.88 -3.60
C SER A 38 10.01 -4.31 -2.65
N LEU A 39 10.26 -4.35 -1.34
CA LEU A 39 9.25 -4.10 -0.31
C LEU A 39 8.43 -2.82 -0.51
N GLU A 40 9.06 -1.71 -0.90
CA GLU A 40 8.36 -0.45 -1.14
C GLU A 40 7.42 -0.54 -2.36
N ALA A 41 7.87 -1.16 -3.45
CA ALA A 41 7.03 -1.41 -4.62
C ALA A 41 5.86 -2.37 -4.32
N ASP A 42 6.08 -3.36 -3.45
CA ASP A 42 5.02 -4.27 -3.01
C ASP A 42 3.94 -3.53 -2.22
N VAL A 43 4.34 -2.62 -1.33
CA VAL A 43 3.42 -1.75 -0.58
C VAL A 43 2.66 -0.82 -1.53
N ASP A 44 3.36 -0.17 -2.47
CA ASP A 44 2.74 0.69 -3.49
C ASP A 44 1.70 -0.06 -4.33
N ALA A 45 2.01 -1.28 -4.75
CA ALA A 45 1.12 -2.14 -5.53
C ALA A 45 -0.11 -2.59 -4.72
N ALA A 46 0.04 -2.76 -3.41
CA ALA A 46 -1.05 -3.10 -2.51
C ALA A 46 -1.95 -1.88 -2.17
N MET A 47 -1.48 -0.64 -2.38
CA MET A 47 -2.29 0.55 -2.15
C MET A 47 -3.41 0.67 -3.19
N TRP A 48 -4.65 0.83 -2.71
CA TRP A 48 -5.78 1.08 -3.60
C TRP A 48 -5.74 2.50 -4.19
N TRP A 49 -6.07 2.58 -5.49
CA TRP A 49 -6.22 3.81 -6.25
C TRP A 49 -7.60 3.90 -6.90
N PRO A 50 -8.26 5.07 -6.89
CA PRO A 50 -9.57 5.29 -7.50
C PRO A 50 -9.47 5.42 -9.03
N ALA A 51 -8.75 4.52 -9.68
CA ALA A 51 -8.62 4.48 -11.13
C ALA A 51 -9.62 3.49 -11.70
N TYR A 52 -10.44 3.95 -12.64
CA TYR A 52 -11.26 3.04 -13.45
C TYR A 52 -10.34 2.23 -14.35
N VAL A 53 -10.38 0.91 -14.22
CA VAL A 53 -9.67 -0.01 -15.10
C VAL A 53 -10.58 -0.42 -16.26
N PRO A 54 -10.02 -0.68 -17.46
CA PRO A 54 -10.80 -1.18 -18.58
C PRO A 54 -11.49 -2.49 -18.23
N TYR A 55 -12.79 -2.59 -18.54
CA TYR A 55 -13.49 -3.86 -18.50
C TYR A 55 -13.17 -4.65 -19.77
N LEU A 56 -12.30 -5.66 -19.65
CA LEU A 56 -12.01 -6.59 -20.72
C LEU A 56 -12.96 -7.79 -20.56
N LEU A 57 -13.85 -7.96 -21.54
CA LEU A 57 -14.65 -9.18 -21.65
C LEU A 57 -13.70 -10.36 -21.86
N ASP A 58 -13.66 -11.29 -20.91
CA ASP A 58 -12.99 -12.57 -21.09
C ASP A 58 -13.78 -13.41 -22.10
N ARG A 59 -13.49 -13.23 -23.39
CA ARG A 59 -14.07 -14.08 -24.45
C ARG A 59 -13.33 -15.41 -24.49
N ALA A 60 -13.60 -16.29 -23.53
CA ALA A 60 -13.30 -17.71 -23.62
C ALA A 60 -14.16 -18.53 -22.65
N SER A 61 -15.44 -18.69 -22.98
CA SER A 61 -16.21 -19.85 -22.51
C SER A 61 -16.91 -20.44 -23.73
N PRO A 62 -16.28 -21.38 -24.46
CA PRO A 62 -16.99 -22.16 -25.45
C PRO A 62 -18.01 -23.05 -24.72
N THR A 63 -19.27 -22.93 -25.15
CA THR A 63 -20.42 -23.71 -24.70
C THR A 63 -20.25 -25.20 -24.98
#